data_AF-A0A7Y2AT60-F1
#
_entry.id   AF-A0A7Y2AT60-F1
#
_cell.length_a   1.000
_cell.length_b   1.000
_cell.length_c   1.000
_cell.angle_alpha   90.00
_cell.angle_beta   90.00
_cell.angle_gamma   90.00
#
_symmetry.space_group_name_H-M   'P 1'
#
loop_
_entity.id
_entity.type
_entity.pdbx_description
1 polymer ?
#
loop_
_entity_poly.entity_id
_entity_poly.type
_entity_poly.pdbx_seq_one_letter_code
_entity_poly.pdbx_strand_id
1 'polypeptide(L)'
;PFFITIAHHFWNHICGHAESLTGIITKYADQSEGLSQGFTALGKKVLEKLLDNTNGTRIFPDIKHMSPVARNEYYALLDGNNTDDGDIPLIISHGACNGLVSFADPVPSHTTKAKKLNPVTINFYDDEIIRLARSGGIMGLQLDERRIASKSTLKETKHSLFRNKIMHYRSELLWNQLQHIAELLDANDLFAWDCMAIGSDFDGIIDSLNGFWTSEELPYLADFLERHAHNYMQTATLKHSFNRIEADEIVQRVLSLNGKEFLKKHFV
;
A
#
# COMPACT_ATOMS: atom_id res chain seq x y z
N PRO A 1 22.20 1.18 -3.61
CA PRO A 1 20.85 0.68 -3.92
C PRO A 1 19.86 1.84 -3.76
N PHE A 2 18.73 1.83 -4.46
CA PHE A 2 17.76 2.92 -4.37
C PHE A 2 16.95 2.85 -3.07
N PHE A 3 16.37 1.68 -2.78
CA PHE A 3 15.65 1.38 -1.56
C PHE A 3 15.96 -0.05 -1.10
N ILE A 4 15.58 -0.40 0.12
CA ILE A 4 15.73 -1.74 0.68
C ILE A 4 14.55 -2.08 1.60
N THR A 5 14.00 -3.28 1.45
CA THR A 5 12.99 -3.82 2.36
C THR A 5 13.68 -4.30 3.64
N ILE A 6 13.27 -3.76 4.80
CA ILE A 6 13.98 -3.98 6.08
C ILE A 6 13.42 -5.18 6.85
N ALA A 7 12.16 -5.56 6.62
CA ALA A 7 11.51 -6.70 7.26
C ALA A 7 10.90 -7.63 6.20
N HIS A 8 10.66 -8.89 6.55
CA HIS A 8 9.93 -9.80 5.67
C HIS A 8 9.06 -10.75 6.50
N HIS A 9 9.02 -12.04 6.15
CA HIS A 9 8.22 -13.03 6.87
C HIS A 9 8.75 -13.39 8.27
N PHE A 10 10.05 -13.24 8.52
CA PHE A 10 10.71 -13.75 9.72
C PHE A 10 11.65 -12.71 10.34
N TRP A 11 12.00 -12.95 11.60
CA TRP A 11 12.98 -12.15 12.33
C TRP A 11 14.35 -12.11 11.65
N ASN A 12 14.96 -10.93 11.66
CA ASN A 12 16.27 -10.67 11.06
C ASN A 12 17.22 -9.87 11.97
N HIS A 13 16.89 -9.74 13.25
CA HIS A 13 17.60 -8.92 14.25
C HIS A 13 17.63 -7.40 14.01
N ILE A 14 16.96 -6.88 12.96
CA ILE A 14 16.92 -5.45 12.64
C ILE A 14 15.65 -4.82 13.23
N CYS A 15 14.48 -5.29 12.84
CA CYS A 15 13.21 -4.78 13.33
C CYS A 15 12.11 -5.84 13.33
N GLY A 16 11.08 -5.61 14.13
CA GLY A 16 9.94 -6.53 14.16
C GLY A 16 9.13 -6.46 12.87
N HIS A 17 8.53 -7.61 12.56
CA HIS A 17 7.72 -7.78 11.35
C HIS A 17 6.24 -7.99 11.70
N ALA A 18 5.38 -7.76 10.71
CA ALA A 18 3.97 -8.09 10.77
C ALA A 18 3.72 -9.55 10.36
N GLU A 19 2.59 -10.11 10.78
CA GLU A 19 2.18 -11.46 10.38
C GLU A 19 1.86 -11.49 8.88
N SER A 20 2.53 -12.37 8.14
CA SER A 20 2.51 -12.37 6.67
C SER A 20 2.26 -13.75 6.05
N LEU A 21 2.50 -14.83 6.77
CA LEU A 21 2.05 -16.17 6.39
C LEU A 21 0.84 -16.55 7.24
N THR A 22 -0.20 -17.11 6.60
CA THR A 22 -1.44 -17.51 7.26
C THR A 22 -1.88 -18.91 6.81
N GLY A 23 -2.88 -19.47 7.46
CA GLY A 23 -3.50 -20.73 7.03
C GLY A 23 -2.60 -21.94 7.25
N ILE A 24 -2.48 -22.81 6.25
CA ILE A 24 -1.74 -24.08 6.40
C ILE A 24 -0.22 -23.85 6.56
N ILE A 25 0.30 -22.74 6.05
CA ILE A 25 1.74 -22.43 6.08
C ILE A 25 2.24 -22.23 7.51
N THR A 26 1.42 -21.66 8.41
CA THR A 26 1.81 -21.43 9.80
C THR A 26 2.03 -22.72 10.61
N LYS A 27 1.58 -23.87 10.10
CA LYS A 27 1.89 -25.18 10.70
C LYS A 27 3.33 -25.63 10.45
N TYR A 28 3.98 -25.07 9.43
CA TYR A 28 5.32 -25.48 8.99
C TYR A 28 6.35 -24.34 9.10
N ALA A 29 5.90 -23.12 9.37
CA ALA A 29 6.74 -21.94 9.50
C ALA A 29 6.34 -21.13 10.74
N ASP A 30 7.26 -21.00 11.69
CA ASP A 30 7.07 -20.21 12.90
C ASP A 30 7.50 -18.75 12.66
N GLN A 31 6.56 -17.82 12.84
CA GLN A 31 6.75 -16.37 12.71
C GLN A 31 6.82 -15.67 14.07
N SER A 32 6.86 -16.40 15.19
CA SER A 32 6.68 -15.82 16.53
C SER A 32 7.86 -14.95 16.97
N GLU A 33 9.08 -15.29 16.57
CA GLU A 33 10.26 -14.50 16.90
C GLU A 33 10.19 -13.14 16.21
N GLY A 34 10.38 -12.04 16.97
CA GLY A 34 10.37 -10.69 16.41
C GLY A 34 9.01 -10.15 15.96
N LEU A 35 7.93 -10.94 16.06
CA LEU A 35 6.59 -10.52 15.64
C LEU A 35 6.11 -9.30 16.44
N SER A 36 5.59 -8.29 15.74
CA SER A 36 5.01 -7.09 16.35
C SER A 36 5.96 -6.24 17.22
N GLN A 37 7.28 -6.47 17.14
CA GLN A 37 8.29 -5.70 17.87
C GLN A 37 8.74 -4.44 17.10
N GLY A 38 9.40 -3.50 17.78
CA GLY A 38 10.04 -2.32 17.18
C GLY A 38 11.41 -2.60 16.57
N PHE A 39 12.23 -1.55 16.39
CA PHE A 39 13.62 -1.71 15.98
C PHE A 39 14.52 -2.14 17.15
N THR A 40 15.49 -2.99 16.86
CA THR A 40 16.59 -3.27 17.80
C THR A 40 17.57 -2.10 17.85
N ALA A 41 18.46 -2.08 18.84
CA ALA A 41 19.54 -1.10 18.88
C ALA A 41 20.46 -1.18 17.65
N LEU A 42 20.67 -2.37 17.09
CA LEU A 42 21.39 -2.54 15.83
C LEU A 42 20.56 -1.98 14.67
N GLY A 43 19.26 -2.29 14.62
CA GLY A 43 18.40 -1.84 13.55
C GLY A 43 18.26 -0.32 13.47
N LYS A 44 18.25 0.39 14.61
CA LYS A 44 18.30 1.86 14.64
C LYS A 44 19.57 2.41 14.00
N LYS A 45 20.73 1.81 14.29
CA LYS A 45 22.01 2.19 13.63
C LYS A 45 22.01 1.90 12.14
N VAL A 46 21.41 0.78 11.71
CA VAL A 46 21.24 0.46 10.29
C VAL A 46 20.37 1.52 9.62
N LEU A 47 19.22 1.84 10.21
CA LEU A 47 18.30 2.86 9.70
C LEU A 47 18.97 4.24 9.57
N GLU A 48 19.70 4.68 10.59
CA GLU A 48 20.51 5.90 10.54
C GLU A 48 21.50 5.89 9.36
N LYS A 49 22.18 4.76 9.13
CA LYS A 49 23.13 4.62 8.01
C LYS A 49 22.50 4.52 6.63
N LEU A 50 21.30 3.98 6.53
CA LEU A 50 20.54 3.97 5.27
C LEU A 50 20.11 5.40 4.88
N LEU A 51 19.76 6.23 5.87
CA LEU A 51 19.28 7.61 5.65
C LEU A 51 20.39 8.67 5.64
N ASP A 52 21.62 8.29 5.99
CA ASP A 52 22.81 9.12 5.93
C ASP A 52 23.17 9.45 4.47
N ASN A 53 23.16 10.74 4.12
CA ASN A 53 23.51 11.24 2.79
C ASN A 53 24.88 11.94 2.75
N THR A 54 25.69 11.84 3.82
CA THR A 54 26.99 12.53 3.88
C THR A 54 28.01 11.95 2.89
N ASN A 55 27.91 10.67 2.54
CA ASN A 55 28.84 9.95 1.66
C ASN A 55 28.14 9.26 0.48
N GLY A 56 27.06 9.85 -0.04
CA GLY A 56 26.32 9.32 -1.19
C GLY A 56 24.83 9.57 -1.08
N THR A 57 24.05 8.95 -1.97
CA THR A 57 22.60 8.99 -1.91
C THR A 57 22.07 8.09 -0.80
N ARG A 58 20.98 8.51 -0.16
CA ARG A 58 20.24 7.69 0.80
C ARG A 58 19.77 6.39 0.15
N ILE A 59 19.63 5.35 0.96
CA ILE A 59 18.92 4.12 0.62
C ILE A 59 17.61 4.15 1.38
N PHE A 60 16.48 4.27 0.68
CA PHE A 60 15.20 4.43 1.35
C PHE A 60 14.71 3.09 1.97
N PRO A 61 14.25 3.09 3.23
CA PRO A 61 13.52 1.97 3.80
C PRO A 61 12.19 1.74 3.09
N ASP A 62 11.96 0.54 2.56
CA ASP A 62 10.62 0.07 2.22
C ASP A 62 9.96 -0.51 3.48
N ILE A 63 8.83 0.09 3.87
CA ILE A 63 8.15 -0.18 5.14
C ILE A 63 7.18 -1.37 5.07
N LYS A 64 7.02 -1.99 3.90
CA LYS A 64 6.28 -3.24 3.79
C LYS A 64 6.92 -4.32 4.68
N HIS A 65 6.08 -5.18 5.25
CA HIS A 65 6.38 -6.22 6.25
C HIS A 65 6.82 -5.73 7.63
N MET A 66 7.23 -4.48 7.81
CA MET A 66 7.51 -3.97 9.15
C MET A 66 6.27 -4.06 10.04
N SER A 67 6.45 -4.34 11.33
CA SER A 67 5.34 -4.25 12.27
C SER A 67 4.85 -2.79 12.40
N PRO A 68 3.59 -2.54 12.81
CA PRO A 68 3.14 -1.18 13.10
C PRO A 68 4.01 -0.45 14.14
N VAL A 69 4.56 -1.19 15.12
CA VAL A 69 5.47 -0.63 16.14
C VAL A 69 6.75 -0.14 15.48
N ALA A 70 7.37 -0.95 14.61
CA ALA A 70 8.57 -0.56 13.89
C ALA A 70 8.32 0.62 12.94
N ARG A 71 7.18 0.63 12.23
CA ARG A 71 6.81 1.76 11.35
C ARG A 71 6.65 3.06 12.15
N ASN A 72 5.96 3.03 13.29
CA ASN A 72 5.83 4.18 14.18
C ASN A 72 7.17 4.68 14.77
N GLU A 73 8.11 3.78 15.07
CA GLU A 73 9.46 4.19 15.48
C GLU A 73 10.23 4.85 14.33
N TYR A 74 10.09 4.35 13.10
CA TYR A 74 10.70 4.98 11.93
C TYR A 74 10.11 6.38 11.68
N TYR A 75 8.79 6.50 11.76
CA TYR A 75 8.07 7.77 11.70
C TYR A 75 8.58 8.78 12.73
N ALA A 76 8.71 8.38 14.00
CA ALA A 76 9.24 9.25 15.04
C ALA A 76 10.70 9.67 14.79
N LEU A 77 11.52 8.81 14.18
CA LEU A 77 12.89 9.15 13.79
C LEU A 77 12.92 10.21 12.69
N LEU A 78 12.04 10.12 11.69
CA LEU A 78 11.93 11.15 10.65
C LEU A 78 11.50 12.49 11.28
N ASP A 79 10.48 12.47 12.15
CA ASP A 79 9.97 13.68 12.80
C ASP A 79 11.02 14.34 13.70
N GLY A 80 11.84 13.55 14.39
CA GLY A 80 12.88 14.04 15.31
C GLY A 80 14.12 14.64 14.64
N ASN A 81 14.38 14.31 13.37
CA ASN A 81 15.54 14.80 12.63
C ASN A 81 15.30 16.16 11.95
N ASN A 82 14.15 16.81 12.16
CA ASN A 82 13.71 18.00 11.41
C ASN A 82 13.88 17.82 9.89
N THR A 83 13.66 16.60 9.38
CA THR A 83 13.62 16.41 7.94
C THR A 83 12.39 17.14 7.42
N ASP A 84 12.60 18.15 6.56
CA ASP A 84 11.51 18.88 5.94
C ASP A 84 10.51 17.91 5.30
N ASP A 85 9.22 18.26 5.32
CA ASP A 85 8.19 17.52 4.60
C ASP A 85 8.64 17.30 3.14
N GLY A 86 8.81 16.04 2.76
CA GLY A 86 9.25 15.66 1.41
C GLY A 86 10.76 15.38 1.22
N ASP A 87 11.60 15.46 2.26
CA ASP A 87 13.04 15.11 2.15
C ASP A 87 13.27 13.58 2.05
N ILE A 88 12.44 12.79 2.75
CA ILE A 88 12.50 11.33 2.74
C ILE A 88 11.13 10.76 2.35
N PRO A 89 10.95 10.26 1.11
CA PRO A 89 9.70 9.65 0.70
C PRO A 89 9.49 8.32 1.44
N LEU A 90 8.26 8.09 1.91
CA LEU A 90 7.86 6.76 2.35
C LEU A 90 7.66 5.84 1.13
N ILE A 91 8.17 4.61 1.23
CA ILE A 91 8.03 3.59 0.18
C ILE A 91 7.28 2.41 0.75
N ILE A 92 6.17 2.05 0.11
CA ILE A 92 5.46 0.80 0.31
C ILE A 92 5.54 0.05 -1.01
N SER A 93 6.45 -0.90 -1.14
CA SER A 93 6.68 -1.57 -2.44
C SER A 93 5.47 -2.38 -2.93
N HIS A 94 4.76 -3.04 -2.01
CA HIS A 94 3.56 -3.85 -2.31
C HIS A 94 2.64 -3.94 -1.08
N GLY A 95 1.65 -3.05 -0.94
CA GLY A 95 0.78 -2.95 0.23
C GLY A 95 -0.71 -2.90 -0.11
N ALA A 96 -1.53 -2.81 0.94
CA ALA A 96 -2.95 -2.47 0.87
C ALA A 96 -3.35 -1.64 2.10
N CYS A 97 -4.42 -0.86 1.99
CA CYS A 97 -5.04 -0.20 3.12
C CYS A 97 -5.83 -1.21 3.95
N ASN A 98 -5.87 -1.00 5.27
CA ASN A 98 -6.57 -1.88 6.21
C ASN A 98 -7.98 -1.38 6.60
N GLY A 99 -8.31 -0.13 6.24
CA GLY A 99 -9.61 0.49 6.51
C GLY A 99 -9.80 0.96 7.96
N LEU A 100 -8.73 1.10 8.75
CA LEU A 100 -8.72 1.55 10.13
C LEU A 100 -7.95 2.87 10.27
N VAL A 101 -8.33 3.69 11.24
CA VAL A 101 -7.80 5.05 11.41
C VAL A 101 -6.31 5.06 11.77
N SER A 102 -5.90 4.33 12.81
CA SER A 102 -4.49 4.24 13.23
C SER A 102 -4.21 2.96 14.01
N PHE A 103 -2.93 2.64 14.23
CA PHE A 103 -2.56 1.51 15.10
C PHE A 103 -2.96 1.75 16.57
N ALA A 104 -2.87 3.01 17.03
CA ALA A 104 -3.22 3.39 18.40
C ALA A 104 -4.74 3.45 18.64
N ASP A 105 -5.50 3.78 17.60
CA ASP A 105 -6.96 3.85 17.59
C ASP A 105 -7.53 3.09 16.38
N PRO A 106 -7.65 1.75 16.47
CA PRO A 106 -8.01 0.88 15.34
C PRO A 106 -9.52 0.86 15.08
N VAL A 107 -10.15 2.04 15.04
CA VAL A 107 -11.56 2.19 14.66
C VAL A 107 -11.71 2.22 13.13
N PRO A 108 -12.85 1.78 12.58
CA PRO A 108 -13.10 1.86 11.15
C PRO A 108 -13.00 3.29 10.61
N SER A 109 -12.35 3.43 9.46
CA SER A 109 -12.29 4.68 8.72
C SER A 109 -13.68 5.18 8.33
N HIS A 110 -13.78 6.50 8.13
CA HIS A 110 -15.00 7.17 7.70
C HIS A 110 -15.28 7.03 6.20
N THR A 111 -14.33 6.50 5.42
CA THR A 111 -14.52 6.29 3.98
C THR A 111 -15.59 5.23 3.71
N THR A 112 -16.17 5.28 2.50
CA THR A 112 -17.24 4.35 2.10
C THR A 112 -16.74 2.91 1.92
N LYS A 113 -15.43 2.71 1.75
CA LYS A 113 -14.82 1.41 1.47
C LYS A 113 -14.12 0.77 2.66
N ALA A 114 -13.95 1.46 3.78
CA ALA A 114 -13.26 0.98 4.98
C ALA A 114 -13.57 -0.49 5.34
N LYS A 115 -14.87 -0.83 5.45
CA LYS A 115 -15.32 -2.18 5.84
C LYS A 115 -15.06 -3.26 4.79
N LYS A 116 -14.76 -2.86 3.55
CA LYS A 116 -14.43 -3.79 2.46
C LYS A 116 -12.97 -4.25 2.49
N LEU A 117 -12.10 -3.54 3.20
CA LEU A 117 -10.66 -3.77 3.20
C LEU A 117 -10.26 -4.74 4.30
N ASN A 118 -9.12 -5.42 4.16
CA ASN A 118 -8.69 -6.42 5.14
C ASN A 118 -8.01 -5.75 6.37
N PRO A 119 -8.62 -5.81 7.58
CA PRO A 119 -8.13 -5.10 8.76
C PRO A 119 -7.01 -5.89 9.46
N VAL A 120 -5.87 -6.05 8.78
CA VAL A 120 -4.68 -6.76 9.29
C VAL A 120 -3.49 -5.81 9.40
N THR A 121 -2.59 -6.06 10.36
CA THR A 121 -1.49 -5.15 10.74
C THR A 121 -0.35 -5.05 9.70
N ILE A 122 -0.29 -6.00 8.77
CA ILE A 122 0.62 -5.92 7.60
C ILE A 122 0.14 -4.92 6.55
N ASN A 123 -1.16 -4.60 6.56
CA ASN A 123 -1.74 -3.53 5.75
C ASN A 123 -1.63 -2.20 6.52
N PHE A 124 -1.83 -1.10 5.80
CA PHE A 124 -1.53 0.25 6.27
C PHE A 124 -2.79 0.96 6.77
N TYR A 125 -2.64 1.68 7.87
CA TYR A 125 -3.67 2.51 8.48
C TYR A 125 -3.82 3.85 7.74
N ASP A 126 -4.96 4.53 7.94
CA ASP A 126 -5.24 5.81 7.28
C ASP A 126 -4.20 6.89 7.59
N ASP A 127 -3.75 7.00 8.84
CA ASP A 127 -2.70 7.93 9.24
C ASP A 127 -1.38 7.69 8.49
N GLU A 128 -1.03 6.43 8.24
CA GLU A 128 0.13 6.04 7.44
C GLU A 128 -0.03 6.42 5.96
N ILE A 129 -1.23 6.27 5.39
CA ILE A 129 -1.51 6.67 4.00
C ILE A 129 -1.46 8.20 3.84
N ILE A 130 -1.99 8.95 4.81
CA ILE A 130 -1.86 10.41 4.83
C ILE A 130 -0.39 10.82 4.92
N ARG A 131 0.38 10.16 5.79
CA ARG A 131 1.82 10.42 5.93
C ARG A 131 2.59 10.09 4.65
N LEU A 132 2.26 8.98 4.00
CA LEU A 132 2.82 8.59 2.70
C LEU A 132 2.63 9.71 1.67
N ALA A 133 1.41 10.19 1.50
CA ALA A 133 1.10 11.28 0.57
C ALA A 133 1.87 12.58 0.91
N ARG A 134 1.87 12.98 2.19
CA ARG A 134 2.61 14.18 2.64
C ARG A 134 4.12 14.09 2.41
N SER A 135 4.69 12.88 2.53
CA SER A 135 6.12 12.66 2.27
C SER A 135 6.51 12.70 0.79
N GLY A 136 5.53 12.82 -0.14
CA GLY A 136 5.75 12.60 -1.57
C GLY A 136 6.15 11.14 -1.87
N GLY A 137 5.72 10.23 -1.01
CA GLY A 137 6.00 8.80 -1.08
C GLY A 137 5.15 8.08 -2.13
N ILE A 138 5.37 6.77 -2.24
CA ILE A 138 4.64 5.91 -3.17
C ILE A 138 4.26 4.57 -2.57
N MET A 139 3.06 4.12 -2.90
CA MET A 139 2.55 2.80 -2.54
C MET A 139 2.22 1.99 -3.78
N GLY A 140 2.94 0.89 -3.97
CA GLY A 140 2.53 -0.18 -4.88
C GLY A 140 1.35 -0.93 -4.27
N LEU A 141 0.20 -0.92 -4.93
CA LEU A 141 -0.97 -1.69 -4.54
C LEU A 141 -0.78 -3.15 -4.96
N GLN A 142 -0.82 -4.05 -3.98
CA GLN A 142 -0.65 -5.50 -4.20
C GLN A 142 -1.88 -6.14 -4.83
N LEU A 143 -1.69 -7.27 -5.51
CA LEU A 143 -2.77 -7.99 -6.20
C LEU A 143 -3.23 -9.27 -5.48
N ASP A 144 -2.76 -9.54 -4.25
CA ASP A 144 -3.26 -10.65 -3.44
C ASP A 144 -4.68 -10.35 -2.92
N GLU A 145 -5.69 -11.10 -3.37
CA GLU A 145 -7.10 -10.88 -3.01
C GLU A 145 -7.35 -11.05 -1.50
N ARG A 146 -6.59 -11.93 -0.84
CA ARG A 146 -6.64 -12.16 0.61
C ARG A 146 -6.05 -10.98 1.39
N ARG A 147 -5.24 -10.14 0.75
CA ARG A 147 -4.64 -8.96 1.38
C ARG A 147 -5.44 -7.70 1.14
N ILE A 148 -5.99 -7.50 -0.05
CA ILE A 148 -6.69 -6.24 -0.38
C ILE A 148 -8.15 -6.21 0.07
N ALA A 149 -8.78 -7.36 0.38
CA ALA A 149 -10.21 -7.41 0.70
C ALA A 149 -10.50 -8.18 2.00
N SER A 150 -11.51 -7.72 2.74
CA SER A 150 -11.99 -8.41 3.92
C SER A 150 -12.62 -9.76 3.56
N LYS A 151 -12.63 -10.70 4.52
CA LYS A 151 -13.25 -12.02 4.33
C LYS A 151 -14.73 -11.92 3.93
N SER A 152 -15.47 -10.95 4.47
CA SER A 152 -16.86 -10.70 4.09
C SER A 152 -16.96 -10.24 2.63
N THR A 153 -16.13 -9.30 2.21
CA THR A 153 -16.10 -8.80 0.83
C THR A 153 -15.78 -9.91 -0.16
N LEU A 154 -14.78 -10.73 0.13
CA LEU A 154 -14.42 -11.87 -0.73
C LEU A 154 -15.58 -12.86 -0.87
N LYS A 155 -16.29 -13.15 0.21
CA LYS A 155 -17.46 -14.04 0.21
C LYS A 155 -18.66 -13.46 -0.54
N GLU A 156 -18.85 -12.15 -0.48
CA GLU A 156 -19.93 -11.43 -1.17
C GLU A 156 -19.61 -11.14 -2.65
N THR A 157 -18.34 -11.26 -3.05
CA THR A 157 -17.93 -10.99 -4.42
C THR A 157 -18.58 -12.00 -5.36
N LYS A 158 -19.24 -11.49 -6.40
CA LYS A 158 -19.99 -12.31 -7.35
C LYS A 158 -19.11 -13.35 -8.05
N HIS A 159 -19.69 -14.51 -8.31
CA HIS A 159 -19.08 -15.57 -9.12
C HIS A 159 -19.63 -15.56 -10.54
N SER A 160 -18.82 -15.96 -11.51
CA SER A 160 -19.24 -16.14 -12.89
C SER A 160 -18.46 -17.26 -13.56
N LEU A 161 -19.03 -17.83 -14.62
CA LEU A 161 -18.32 -18.73 -15.52
C LEU A 161 -17.63 -17.97 -16.66
N PHE A 162 -17.97 -16.69 -16.87
CA PHE A 162 -17.41 -15.88 -17.95
C PHE A 162 -16.21 -15.07 -17.44
N ARG A 163 -15.04 -15.29 -18.04
CA ARG A 163 -13.78 -14.65 -17.64
C ARG A 163 -13.90 -13.12 -17.52
N ASN A 164 -14.51 -12.46 -18.49
CA ASN A 164 -14.71 -11.01 -18.46
C ASN A 164 -15.54 -10.52 -17.25
N LYS A 165 -16.55 -11.28 -16.81
CA LYS A 165 -17.32 -10.97 -15.60
C LYS A 165 -16.48 -11.21 -14.34
N ILE A 166 -15.69 -12.29 -14.30
CA ILE A 166 -14.76 -12.55 -13.19
C ILE A 166 -13.78 -11.38 -13.03
N MET A 167 -13.13 -10.97 -14.13
CA MET A 167 -12.17 -9.87 -14.15
C MET A 167 -12.81 -8.55 -13.71
N HIS A 168 -14.06 -8.27 -14.12
CA HIS A 168 -14.80 -7.11 -13.64
C HIS A 168 -15.03 -7.13 -12.12
N TYR A 169 -15.48 -8.26 -11.56
CA TYR A 169 -15.74 -8.37 -10.12
C TYR A 169 -14.45 -8.36 -9.29
N ARG A 170 -13.35 -8.89 -9.83
CA ARG A 170 -12.06 -8.95 -9.14
C ARG A 170 -11.29 -7.65 -9.20
N SER A 171 -11.34 -6.93 -10.32
CA SER A 171 -10.83 -5.56 -10.40
C SER A 171 -11.56 -4.59 -9.45
N GLU A 172 -12.83 -4.85 -9.11
CA GLU A 172 -13.55 -4.04 -8.10
C GLU A 172 -12.87 -4.12 -6.72
N LEU A 173 -12.24 -5.25 -6.37
CA LEU A 173 -11.52 -5.39 -5.09
C LEU A 173 -10.35 -4.41 -5.00
N LEU A 174 -9.57 -4.30 -6.07
CA LEU A 174 -8.50 -3.30 -6.18
C LEU A 174 -9.08 -1.88 -6.25
N TRP A 175 -10.15 -1.67 -7.02
CA TRP A 175 -10.82 -0.37 -7.08
C TRP A 175 -11.27 0.13 -5.69
N ASN A 176 -11.75 -0.75 -4.81
CA ASN A 176 -12.11 -0.35 -3.44
C ASN A 176 -10.90 0.23 -2.66
N GLN A 177 -9.67 -0.19 -2.96
CA GLN A 177 -8.44 0.39 -2.40
C GLN A 177 -8.20 1.80 -2.95
N LEU A 178 -8.27 1.97 -4.28
CA LEU A 178 -8.10 3.27 -4.93
C LEU A 178 -9.14 4.28 -4.42
N GLN A 179 -10.41 3.87 -4.37
CA GLN A 179 -11.49 4.73 -3.87
C GLN A 179 -11.33 5.07 -2.38
N HIS A 180 -10.84 4.13 -1.56
CA HIS A 180 -10.54 4.40 -0.15
C HIS A 180 -9.48 5.50 -0.02
N ILE A 181 -8.37 5.37 -0.75
CA ILE A 181 -7.27 6.35 -0.74
C ILE A 181 -7.77 7.71 -1.28
N ALA A 182 -8.56 7.71 -2.35
CA ALA A 182 -9.16 8.90 -2.93
C ALA A 182 -10.00 9.69 -1.92
N GLU A 183 -10.95 9.02 -1.26
CA GLU A 183 -11.83 9.64 -0.27
C GLU A 183 -11.05 10.10 0.96
N LEU A 184 -10.09 9.30 1.42
CA LEU A 184 -9.27 9.61 2.59
C LEU A 184 -8.41 10.87 2.37
N LEU A 185 -7.66 10.92 1.27
CA LEU A 185 -6.74 12.02 1.00
C LEU A 185 -7.49 13.30 0.65
N ASP A 186 -8.61 13.20 -0.07
CA ASP A 186 -9.50 14.32 -0.33
C ASP A 186 -10.09 14.93 0.95
N ALA A 187 -10.54 14.10 1.90
CA ALA A 187 -11.01 14.56 3.21
C ALA A 187 -9.92 15.28 4.02
N ASN A 188 -8.64 15.01 3.71
CA ASN A 188 -7.47 15.59 4.36
C ASN A 188 -6.77 16.68 3.51
N ASP A 189 -7.48 17.23 2.52
CA ASP A 189 -6.99 18.34 1.68
C ASP A 189 -5.74 18.00 0.84
N LEU A 190 -5.57 16.72 0.47
CA LEU A 190 -4.43 16.21 -0.30
C LEU A 190 -4.88 15.73 -1.69
N PHE A 191 -4.00 15.89 -2.68
CA PHE A 191 -4.19 15.25 -3.98
C PHE A 191 -4.01 13.75 -3.82
N ALA A 192 -4.97 12.96 -4.30
CA ALA A 192 -5.02 11.54 -3.97
C ALA A 192 -4.35 10.63 -5.00
N TRP A 193 -4.12 11.13 -6.21
CA TRP A 193 -3.84 10.29 -7.37
C TRP A 193 -2.36 10.22 -7.76
N ASP A 194 -1.44 10.76 -6.98
CA ASP A 194 0.01 10.76 -7.27
C ASP A 194 0.85 9.80 -6.40
N CYS A 195 0.29 9.26 -5.32
CA CYS A 195 1.01 8.41 -4.36
C CYS A 195 0.77 6.90 -4.54
N MET A 196 0.06 6.49 -5.60
CA MET A 196 -0.31 5.09 -5.86
C MET A 196 0.36 4.54 -7.13
N ALA A 197 0.80 3.29 -7.09
CA ALA A 197 1.29 2.51 -8.21
C ALA A 197 0.77 1.06 -8.14
N ILE A 198 1.09 0.21 -9.12
CA ILE A 198 0.92 -1.25 -8.99
C ILE A 198 2.19 -1.88 -8.42
N GLY A 199 2.05 -2.60 -7.32
CA GLY A 199 3.11 -3.42 -6.72
C GLY A 199 2.65 -4.87 -6.66
N SER A 200 2.61 -5.54 -7.82
CA SER A 200 1.78 -6.76 -8.01
C SER A 200 2.09 -7.90 -7.05
N ASP A 201 3.34 -8.03 -6.63
CA ASP A 201 3.88 -9.17 -5.90
C ASP A 201 3.73 -10.49 -6.70
N PHE A 202 3.74 -10.39 -8.04
CA PHE A 202 3.83 -11.54 -8.93
C PHE A 202 5.12 -12.33 -8.67
N ASP A 203 5.03 -13.65 -8.85
CA ASP A 203 6.07 -14.63 -8.48
C ASP A 203 6.38 -14.70 -6.97
N GLY A 204 5.66 -13.94 -6.13
CA GLY A 204 5.59 -14.09 -4.68
C GLY A 204 4.61 -15.18 -4.21
N ILE A 205 4.45 -15.34 -2.90
CA ILE A 205 3.48 -16.28 -2.29
C ILE A 205 2.11 -15.61 -2.20
N ILE A 206 1.51 -15.29 -3.35
CA ILE A 206 0.24 -14.56 -3.42
C ILE A 206 -0.90 -15.39 -3.98
N ASP A 207 -2.12 -14.96 -3.65
CA ASP A 207 -3.35 -15.40 -4.30
C ASP A 207 -3.86 -14.26 -5.18
N SER A 208 -3.32 -14.16 -6.39
CA SER A 208 -3.61 -13.06 -7.32
C SER A 208 -5.10 -12.91 -7.57
N LEU A 209 -5.56 -11.68 -7.80
CA LEU A 209 -6.92 -11.39 -8.25
C LEU A 209 -7.36 -12.36 -9.35
N ASN A 210 -8.40 -13.15 -9.08
CA ASN A 210 -8.81 -14.17 -10.04
C ASN A 210 -9.10 -13.56 -11.43
N GLY A 211 -8.46 -14.11 -12.46
CA GLY A 211 -8.49 -13.60 -13.83
C GLY A 211 -7.33 -12.67 -14.21
N PHE A 212 -6.48 -12.27 -13.25
CA PHE A 212 -5.25 -11.49 -13.40
C PHE A 212 -4.08 -12.25 -12.75
N TRP A 213 -3.56 -13.26 -13.45
CA TRP A 213 -2.60 -14.18 -12.87
C TRP A 213 -1.16 -13.75 -13.10
N THR A 214 -0.92 -13.01 -14.19
CA THR A 214 0.42 -12.58 -14.60
C THR A 214 0.40 -11.13 -15.09
N SER A 215 1.57 -10.62 -15.46
CA SER A 215 1.69 -9.31 -16.08
C SER A 215 0.97 -9.19 -17.43
N GLU A 216 0.68 -10.31 -18.11
CA GLU A 216 -0.07 -10.32 -19.38
C GLU A 216 -1.47 -9.73 -19.24
N GLU A 217 -2.07 -9.79 -18.04
CA GLU A 217 -3.42 -9.28 -17.81
C GLU A 217 -3.50 -7.82 -17.32
N LEU A 218 -2.37 -7.16 -17.07
CA LEU A 218 -2.35 -5.77 -16.61
C LEU A 218 -3.04 -4.78 -17.57
N PRO A 219 -2.95 -4.92 -18.91
CA PRO A 219 -3.73 -4.07 -19.82
C PRO A 219 -5.24 -4.23 -19.63
N TYR A 220 -5.74 -5.45 -19.43
CA TYR A 220 -7.16 -5.66 -19.14
C TYR A 220 -7.55 -5.11 -17.76
N LEU A 221 -6.64 -5.16 -16.79
CA LEU A 221 -6.87 -4.56 -15.47
C LEU A 221 -7.08 -3.05 -15.61
N ALA A 222 -6.30 -2.39 -16.47
CA ALA A 222 -6.47 -1.00 -16.83
C ALA A 222 -7.89 -0.72 -17.33
N ASP A 223 -8.36 -1.48 -18.33
CA ASP A 223 -9.69 -1.32 -18.92
C ASP A 223 -10.81 -1.43 -17.88
N PHE A 224 -10.67 -2.36 -16.92
CA PHE A 224 -11.68 -2.52 -15.87
C PHE A 224 -11.60 -1.44 -14.80
N LEU A 225 -10.39 -1.03 -14.40
CA LEU A 225 -10.21 0.08 -13.45
C LEU A 225 -10.73 1.39 -14.04
N GLU A 226 -10.55 1.64 -15.33
CA GLU A 226 -11.07 2.84 -15.99
C GLU A 226 -12.60 2.88 -15.97
N ARG A 227 -13.26 1.73 -16.19
CA ARG A 227 -14.72 1.63 -16.04
C ARG A 227 -15.17 1.93 -14.62
N HIS A 228 -14.47 1.39 -13.62
CA HIS A 228 -14.80 1.66 -12.21
C HIS A 228 -14.57 3.13 -11.85
N ALA A 229 -13.47 3.72 -12.32
CA ALA A 229 -13.14 5.13 -12.15
C ALA A 229 -14.17 6.04 -12.80
N HIS A 230 -14.59 5.75 -14.03
CA HIS A 230 -15.63 6.48 -14.74
C HIS A 230 -16.95 6.46 -13.97
N ASN A 231 -17.40 5.28 -13.54
CA ASN A 231 -18.64 5.15 -12.76
C ASN A 231 -18.56 5.87 -11.42
N TYR A 232 -17.40 5.83 -10.77
CA TYR A 232 -17.17 6.57 -9.53
C TYR A 232 -17.25 8.07 -9.77
N MET A 233 -16.53 8.61 -10.76
CA MET A 233 -16.51 10.06 -11.01
C MET A 233 -17.87 10.65 -11.42
N GLN A 234 -18.78 9.85 -11.96
CA GLN A 234 -20.18 10.28 -12.18
C GLN A 234 -20.96 10.54 -10.88
N THR A 235 -20.58 9.92 -9.77
CA THR A 235 -21.35 9.93 -8.52
C THR A 235 -20.54 10.39 -7.30
N ALA A 236 -19.24 10.59 -7.46
CA ALA A 236 -18.31 10.92 -6.40
C ALA A 236 -18.62 12.28 -5.77
N THR A 237 -18.62 12.31 -4.44
CA THR A 237 -18.77 13.54 -3.65
C THR A 237 -17.45 13.96 -3.02
N LEU A 238 -16.39 14.04 -3.84
CA LEU A 238 -15.08 14.52 -3.40
C LEU A 238 -15.17 16.02 -3.06
N LYS A 239 -14.70 16.43 -1.90
CA LYS A 239 -14.65 17.82 -1.40
C LYS A 239 -13.91 18.72 -2.37
N HIS A 240 -12.76 18.30 -2.90
CA HIS A 240 -11.90 19.15 -3.71
C HIS A 240 -11.99 18.85 -5.19
N SER A 241 -12.07 19.92 -6.00
CA SER A 241 -12.13 19.80 -7.45
C SER A 241 -10.83 19.24 -8.06
N PHE A 242 -9.67 19.44 -7.42
CA PHE A 242 -8.40 18.92 -7.92
C PHE A 242 -8.32 17.39 -7.87
N ASN A 243 -9.16 16.71 -7.07
CA ASN A 243 -9.26 15.25 -7.05
C ASN A 243 -10.30 14.71 -8.05
N ARG A 244 -11.08 15.59 -8.70
CA ARG A 244 -12.09 15.22 -9.70
C ARG A 244 -11.47 15.27 -11.10
N ILE A 245 -10.55 14.34 -11.36
CA ILE A 245 -9.87 14.18 -12.64
C ILE A 245 -10.52 13.09 -13.50
N GLU A 246 -10.16 13.03 -14.78
CA GLU A 246 -10.71 12.07 -15.73
C GLU A 246 -10.31 10.63 -15.39
N ALA A 247 -11.17 9.67 -15.76
CA ALA A 247 -11.00 8.26 -15.42
C ALA A 247 -9.74 7.64 -16.04
N ASP A 248 -9.41 8.02 -17.28
CA ASP A 248 -8.21 7.59 -17.98
C ASP A 248 -6.94 8.16 -17.33
N GLU A 249 -6.99 9.41 -16.86
CA GLU A 249 -5.87 10.02 -16.12
C GLU A 249 -5.59 9.28 -14.80
N ILE A 250 -6.63 8.92 -14.04
CA ILE A 250 -6.48 8.12 -12.81
C ILE A 250 -5.76 6.82 -13.09
N VAL A 251 -6.19 6.10 -14.13
CA VAL A 251 -5.65 4.80 -14.48
C VAL A 251 -4.23 4.92 -15.01
N GLN A 252 -3.94 5.92 -15.84
CA GLN A 252 -2.58 6.20 -16.33
C GLN A 252 -1.62 6.50 -15.17
N ARG A 253 -2.06 7.29 -14.18
CA ARG A 253 -1.32 7.59 -12.96
C ARG A 253 -0.93 6.34 -12.19
N VAL A 254 -1.93 5.53 -11.84
CA VAL A 254 -1.74 4.32 -11.03
C VAL A 254 -0.92 3.24 -11.76
N LEU A 255 -1.11 3.05 -13.07
CA LEU A 255 -0.42 1.98 -13.79
C LEU A 255 0.97 2.36 -14.29
N SER A 256 1.30 3.65 -14.41
CA SER A 256 2.55 4.04 -15.07
C SER A 256 3.16 5.35 -14.60
N LEU A 257 2.40 6.46 -14.61
CA LEU A 257 2.99 7.79 -14.50
C LEU A 257 3.59 8.02 -13.10
N ASN A 258 2.90 7.64 -12.03
CA ASN A 258 3.37 7.87 -10.66
C ASN A 258 4.68 7.15 -10.39
N GLY A 259 4.77 5.85 -10.76
CA GLY A 259 6.00 5.07 -10.60
C GLY A 259 7.17 5.66 -11.40
N LYS A 260 6.91 6.10 -12.64
CA LYS A 260 7.93 6.73 -13.48
C LYS A 260 8.43 8.05 -12.90
N GLU A 261 7.52 8.94 -12.48
CA GLU A 261 7.90 10.23 -11.91
C GLU A 261 8.60 10.07 -10.55
N PHE A 262 8.19 9.10 -9.74
CA PHE A 262 8.86 8.77 -8.48
C PHE A 262 10.31 8.34 -8.71
N LEU A 263 10.55 7.41 -9.66
CA LEU A 263 11.90 6.98 -10.02
C LEU A 263 12.73 8.13 -10.58
N LYS A 264 12.15 8.95 -11.47
CA LYS A 264 12.84 10.11 -12.03
C LYS A 264 13.26 11.13 -10.96
N LYS A 265 12.44 11.31 -9.92
CA LYS A 265 12.73 12.26 -8.83
C LYS A 265 13.76 11.73 -7.84
N HIS A 266 13.71 10.43 -7.52
CA HIS A 266 14.44 9.88 -6.37
C HIS A 266 15.56 8.89 -6.72
N PHE A 267 15.62 8.38 -7.96
CA PHE A 267 16.61 7.39 -8.38
C PHE A 267 17.53 7.86 -9.52
N VAL A 268 17.01 8.62 -10.49
CA VAL A 268 17.75 9.12 -11.67
C VAL A 268 18.36 10.50 -11.41
#